data_AF-A0A1F9L4D4-F1
#
_entry.id   AF-A0A1F9L4D4-F1
#
_cell.length_a   1.000
_cell.length_b   1.000
_cell.length_c   1.000
_cell.angle_alpha   90.00
_cell.angle_beta   90.00
_cell.angle_gamma   90.00
#
_symmetry.space_group_name_H-M   'P 1'
#
loop_
_entity.id
_entity.type
_entity.pdbx_description
1 polymer ?
#
loop_
_entity_poly.entity_id
_entity_poly.type
_entity_poly.pdbx_seq_one_letter_code
_entity_poly.pdbx_strand_id
1 'polypeptide(L)'
;MRVEVRPAFDGAVMGAELPVRKAAAKMLQLLLSLDLPQLWSHQGLKFEKLHGMIEPVSGEQLYSLRVSSATRVIACLRQGPTLVLVSLHTQHDKAYQK
;
A
#
# COMPACT_ATOMS: atom_id res chain seq x y z
N MET A 1 -0.42 -5.31 13.99
CA MET A 1 -1.68 -5.55 13.23
C MET A 1 -1.47 -6.76 12.30
N ARG A 2 -2.53 -7.39 11.77
CA ARG A 2 -2.37 -8.46 10.75
C ARG A 2 -2.26 -7.81 9.36
N VAL A 3 -1.32 -8.28 8.54
CA VAL A 3 -1.19 -7.83 7.15
C VAL A 3 -1.51 -9.00 6.22
N GLU A 4 -2.43 -8.79 5.29
CA GLU A 4 -2.78 -9.73 4.22
C GLU A 4 -2.43 -9.12 2.87
N VAL A 5 -2.11 -9.98 1.90
CA VAL A 5 -1.73 -9.55 0.55
C VAL A 5 -2.68 -10.19 -0.47
N ARG A 6 -3.19 -9.40 -1.41
CA ARG A 6 -3.93 -9.89 -2.56
C ARG A 6 -2.97 -10.32 -3.67
N PRO A 7 -3.35 -11.28 -4.54
CA PRO A 7 -2.53 -11.71 -5.66
C PRO A 7 -2.11 -10.57 -6.60
N ALA A 8 -2.98 -9.57 -6.80
CA ALA A 8 -2.66 -8.40 -7.63
C ALA A 8 -1.51 -7.55 -7.05
N PHE A 9 -1.44 -7.40 -5.73
CA PHE A 9 -0.32 -6.74 -5.07
C PHE A 9 0.97 -7.57 -5.22
N ASP A 10 0.91 -8.87 -4.95
CA ASP A 10 2.08 -9.74 -5.03
C ASP A 10 2.67 -9.77 -6.45
N GLY A 11 1.83 -9.99 -7.46
CA GLY A 11 2.23 -9.95 -8.87
C GLY A 11 2.84 -8.61 -9.28
N ALA A 12 2.26 -7.50 -8.82
CA ALA A 12 2.80 -6.16 -9.08
C ALA A 12 4.17 -5.93 -8.43
N VAL A 13 4.40 -6.42 -7.21
CA VAL A 13 5.70 -6.34 -6.54
C VAL A 13 6.72 -7.20 -7.29
N MET A 14 6.39 -8.45 -7.60
CA MET A 14 7.32 -9.38 -8.26
C MET A 14 7.71 -8.93 -9.66
N GLY A 15 6.79 -8.30 -10.40
CA GLY A 15 7.04 -7.70 -11.70
C GLY A 15 7.75 -6.34 -11.68
N ALA A 16 7.98 -5.75 -10.50
CA ALA A 16 8.57 -4.41 -10.41
C ALA A 16 10.10 -4.40 -10.44
N GLU A 17 10.65 -3.24 -10.81
CA GLU A 17 12.09 -2.97 -10.75
C GLU A 17 12.67 -3.18 -9.34
N LEU A 18 13.95 -3.56 -9.28
CA LEU A 18 14.63 -3.88 -8.01
C LEU A 18 14.48 -2.79 -6.92
N PRO A 19 14.57 -1.48 -7.23
CA PRO A 19 14.35 -0.44 -6.23
C PRO A 19 12.94 -0.45 -5.63
N VAL A 20 11.92 -0.72 -6.45
CA VAL A 20 10.52 -0.81 -6.01
C VAL A 20 10.32 -2.03 -5.12
N ARG A 21 10.88 -3.19 -5.51
CA ARG A 21 10.85 -4.41 -4.69
C ARG A 21 11.47 -4.21 -3.32
N LYS A 22 12.65 -3.58 -3.25
CA LYS A 22 13.32 -3.26 -1.98
C LYS A 22 12.49 -2.31 -1.12
N ALA A 23 11.89 -1.28 -1.72
CA ALA A 23 11.03 -0.34 -1.01
C ALA A 23 9.75 -1.00 -0.48
N ALA A 24 9.12 -1.88 -1.27
CA ALA A 24 7.95 -2.65 -0.84
C ALA A 24 8.28 -3.61 0.32
N ALA A 25 9.42 -4.31 0.26
CA ALA A 25 9.88 -5.17 1.35
C ALA A 25 10.12 -4.38 2.65
N LYS A 26 10.76 -3.20 2.56
CA LYS A 26 10.96 -2.31 3.71
C LYS A 26 9.63 -1.83 4.30
N MET A 27 8.67 -1.46 3.44
CA MET A 27 7.34 -1.06 3.87
C MET A 27 6.62 -2.22 4.58
N LEU A 28 6.68 -3.44 4.05
CA LEU A 28 6.08 -4.63 4.67
C LEU A 28 6.65 -4.89 6.06
N GLN A 29 7.97 -4.85 6.21
CA GLN A 29 8.63 -5.00 7.51
C GLN A 29 8.14 -3.95 8.52
N LEU A 30 8.03 -2.69 8.08
CA LEU A 30 7.49 -1.62 8.91
C LEU A 30 6.03 -1.88 9.29
N LEU A 31 5.16 -2.25 8.35
CA LEU A 31 3.74 -2.54 8.62
C LEU A 31 3.55 -3.66 9.65
N LEU A 32 4.42 -4.68 9.62
CA LEU A 32 4.40 -5.78 10.58
C LEU A 32 4.80 -5.33 12.01
N SER A 33 5.58 -4.26 12.13
CA SER A 33 5.96 -3.68 13.43
C SER A 33 4.94 -2.69 14.02
N LEU A 34 3.91 -2.30 13.27
CA LEU A 34 2.95 -1.28 13.68
C LEU A 34 1.63 -1.90 14.17
N ASP A 35 1.01 -1.24 15.13
CA ASP A 35 -0.43 -1.34 15.37
C ASP A 35 -1.22 -0.33 14.53
N LEU A 36 -2.55 -0.38 14.63
CA LEU A 36 -3.41 0.48 13.82
C LEU A 36 -3.28 1.97 14.18
N PRO A 37 -3.32 2.40 15.46
CA PRO A 37 -3.05 3.79 15.83
C PRO A 37 -1.69 4.32 15.32
N GLN A 38 -0.64 3.50 15.40
CA GLN A 38 0.68 3.86 14.89
C GLN A 38 0.69 3.99 13.36
N LEU A 39 -0.01 3.11 12.65
CA LEU A 39 -0.18 3.23 11.19
C LEU A 39 -0.81 4.58 10.80
N TRP A 40 -1.89 4.97 11.49
CA TRP A 40 -2.59 6.24 11.23
C TRP A 40 -1.73 7.47 11.47
N SER A 41 -0.83 7.42 12.45
CA SER A 41 0.04 8.54 12.82
C SER A 41 1.40 8.51 12.12
N HIS A 42 1.71 7.45 11.36
CA HIS A 42 3.02 7.28 10.74
C HIS A 42 3.25 8.24 9.55
N GLN A 43 4.08 9.26 9.75
CA GLN A 43 4.31 10.33 8.77
C GLN A 43 4.89 9.85 7.43
N GLY A 44 5.72 8.81 7.45
CA GLY A 44 6.37 8.30 6.24
C GLY A 44 5.45 7.48 5.32
N LEU A 45 4.45 6.82 5.91
CA LEU A 45 3.56 5.90 5.19
C LEU A 45 2.41 6.66 4.53
N LYS A 46 2.09 7.87 5.00
CA LYS A 46 1.00 8.70 4.47
C LYS A 46 -0.27 7.88 4.23
N PHE A 47 -0.77 7.28 5.30
CA PHE A 47 -1.96 6.45 5.24
C PHE A 47 -3.19 7.35 5.05
N GLU A 48 -3.65 7.44 3.80
CA GLU A 48 -4.61 8.45 3.36
C GLU A 48 -5.88 7.76 2.86
N LYS A 49 -7.06 8.21 3.33
CA LYS A 49 -8.37 7.74 2.85
C LYS A 49 -8.58 8.14 1.38
N LEU A 50 -8.99 7.20 0.54
CA LEU A 50 -9.37 7.48 -0.84
C LEU A 50 -10.87 7.80 -0.92
N HIS A 51 -11.20 9.09 -0.95
CA HIS A 51 -12.60 9.55 -0.95
C HIS A 51 -13.36 9.03 -2.17
N GLY A 52 -14.57 8.51 -1.94
CA GLY A 52 -15.43 7.96 -3.00
C GLY A 52 -14.98 6.61 -3.57
N MET A 53 -13.91 6.02 -3.03
CA MET A 53 -13.35 4.76 -3.51
C MET A 53 -13.58 3.65 -2.49
N ILE A 54 -14.22 2.57 -2.93
CA ILE A 54 -14.48 1.36 -2.16
C ILE A 54 -13.84 0.16 -2.86
N GLU A 55 -13.44 -0.84 -2.08
CA GLU A 55 -12.89 -2.07 -2.62
C GLU A 55 -14.05 -2.90 -3.18
N PRO A 56 -14.05 -3.25 -4.48
CA PRO A 56 -15.22 -3.81 -5.14
C PRO A 56 -15.61 -5.21 -4.61
N VAL A 57 -14.67 -5.99 -4.07
CA VAL A 57 -14.95 -7.35 -3.60
C VAL A 57 -15.51 -7.37 -2.17
N SER A 58 -14.96 -6.56 -1.27
CA SER A 58 -15.32 -6.53 0.15
C SER A 58 -16.26 -5.39 0.54
N GLY A 59 -16.39 -4.35 -0.30
CA GLY A 59 -17.11 -3.13 0.03
C GLY A 59 -16.39 -2.21 1.02
N GLU A 60 -15.17 -2.58 1.45
CA GLU A 60 -14.41 -1.83 2.46
C GLU A 60 -13.86 -0.52 1.89
N GLN A 61 -13.68 0.46 2.77
CA GLN A 61 -13.06 1.73 2.42
C GLN A 61 -11.62 1.52 1.92
N LEU A 62 -11.27 2.12 0.79
CA LEU A 62 -9.91 2.12 0.27
C LEU A 62 -9.05 3.24 0.87
N TYR A 63 -7.78 2.93 1.01
CA TYR A 63 -6.71 3.81 1.48
C TYR A 63 -5.51 3.71 0.57
N SER A 64 -4.68 4.74 0.58
CA SER A 64 -3.36 4.72 -0.04
C SER A 64 -2.25 4.73 0.99
N LEU A 65 -1.17 4.01 0.69
CA LEU A 65 0.09 3.97 1.44
C LEU A 65 1.22 4.37 0.52
N ARG A 66 2.17 5.14 1.05
CA ARG A 66 3.41 5.50 0.37
C ARG A 66 4.45 4.40 0.55
N VAL A 67 4.91 3.85 -0.57
CA VAL A 67 6.09 2.97 -0.63
C VAL A 67 7.34 3.79 -0.92
N SER A 68 7.24 4.72 -1.87
CA SER A 68 8.30 5.63 -2.30
C SER A 68 7.68 6.96 -2.77
N SER A 69 8.49 7.93 -3.22
CA SER A 69 7.96 9.16 -3.82
C SER A 69 7.09 8.90 -5.06
N ALA A 70 7.35 7.82 -5.79
CA ALA A 70 6.71 7.48 -7.06
C ALA A 70 5.93 6.15 -7.01
N THR A 71 5.74 5.56 -5.83
CA THR A 71 5.08 4.26 -5.69
C THR A 71 4.10 4.28 -4.53
N ARG A 72 2.86 3.91 -4.82
CA ARG A 72 1.76 3.84 -3.86
C ARG A 72 1.18 2.43 -3.83
N VAL A 73 0.64 2.08 -2.69
CA VAL A 73 -0.13 0.85 -2.48
C VAL A 73 -1.55 1.23 -2.14
N ILE A 74 -2.50 0.50 -2.71
CA ILE A 74 -3.91 0.57 -2.35
C ILE A 74 -4.17 -0.52 -1.31
N ALA A 75 -4.85 -0.16 -0.23
CA ALA A 75 -5.16 -1.08 0.85
C ALA A 75 -6.59 -0.85 1.36
N CYS A 76 -7.16 -1.84 2.04
CA CYS A 76 -8.35 -1.67 2.86
C CYS A 76 -8.12 -2.25 4.26
N LEU A 77 -8.96 -1.84 5.20
CA LEU A 77 -9.03 -2.47 6.52
C LEU A 77 -10.19 -3.45 6.50
N ARG A 78 -9.95 -4.69 6.92
CA ARG A 78 -10.98 -5.71 7.09
C ARG A 78 -11.17 -5.96 8.58
N GLN A 79 -12.42 -6.05 9.04
CA GLN A 79 -12.86 -6.40 10.40
C GLN A 79 -11.73 -6.54 11.45
N GLY A 80 -11.58 -5.53 12.30
CA GLY A 80 -10.49 -5.47 13.28
C GLY A 80 -9.18 -4.91 12.70
N PRO A 81 -8.02 -5.22 13.31
CA PRO A 81 -6.74 -4.65 12.93
C PRO A 81 -6.07 -5.42 11.78
N THR A 82 -6.83 -5.73 10.72
CA THR A 82 -6.31 -6.43 9.52
C THR A 82 -6.21 -5.46 8.36
N LEU A 83 -4.99 -5.18 7.92
CA LEU A 83 -4.69 -4.39 6.73
C LEU A 83 -4.51 -5.33 5.54
N VAL A 84 -5.31 -5.14 4.50
CA VAL A 84 -5.24 -5.93 3.26
C VAL A 84 -4.61 -5.07 2.17
N LEU A 85 -3.45 -5.49 1.66
CA LEU A 85 -2.78 -4.83 0.53
C LEU A 85 -3.39 -5.33 -0.78
N VAL A 86 -4.04 -4.44 -1.51
CA VAL A 86 -4.87 -4.75 -2.69
C VAL A 86 -4.05 -4.71 -3.98
N SER A 87 -3.32 -3.61 -4.21
CA SER A 87 -2.52 -3.41 -5.42
C SER A 87 -1.36 -2.45 -5.17
N LEU A 88 -0.35 -2.50 -6.05
CA LEU A 88 0.77 -1.56 -6.08
C LEU A 88 0.77 -0.81 -7.41
N HIS A 89 0.96 0.50 -7.35
CA HIS A 89 0.99 1.38 -8.52
C HIS A 89 2.27 2.22 -8.49
N THR A 90 3.02 2.17 -9.58
CA THR A 90 4.14 3.09 -9.87
C THR A 90 3.61 4.26 -10.69
N GLN A 91 3.68 5.47 -10.15
CA GLN A 91 3.48 6.69 -10.94
C GLN A 91 4.76 6.95 -11.73
N HIS A 92 4.73 6.66 -13.03
CA HIS A 92 5.82 6.93 -13.96
C HIS A 92 5.91 8.41 -14.40
N ASP A 93 5.22 9.34 -13.71
CA ASP A 93 4.97 10.72 -14.15
C ASP A 93 6.19 11.61 -14.41
N LYS A 94 7.44 11.10 -14.34
CA LYS A 94 8.64 11.90 -14.66
C LYS A 94 9.75 11.19 -15.45
N ALA A 95 9.52 10.00 -16.02
CA ALA A 95 10.58 9.35 -16.82
C ALA A 95 10.64 9.83 -18.29
N TYR A 96 9.62 10.53 -18.78
CA TYR A 96 9.52 10.96 -20.19
C TYR A 96 9.01 12.40 -20.38
N GLN A 97 9.43 13.34 -19.53
CA GLN A 97 9.43 14.75 -19.97
C GLN A 97 10.65 14.92 -20.88
N LYS A 98 10.41 14.93 -22.20
CA LYS A 98 11.39 15.42 -23.18
C LYS A 98 11.63 16.91 -22.99
#